data_AF-A0A9X1USU3-F1
#
_entry.id   AF-A0A9X1USU3-F1
#
_cell.length_a   1.000
_cell.length_b   1.000
_cell.length_c   1.000
_cell.angle_alpha   90.00
_cell.angle_beta   90.00
_cell.angle_gamma   90.00
#
_symmetry.space_group_name_H-M   'P 1'
#
loop_
_entity.id
_entity.type
_entity.pdbx_description
1 polymer ?
#
loop_
_entity_poly.entity_id
_entity_poly.type
_entity_poly.pdbx_seq_one_letter_code
_entity_poly.pdbx_strand_id
1 'polypeptide(L)'
;MLKVTETGVTIGLQSQAVTSNKLTQILWVGIAIAGVGLLMVFKMLSVAIGSLMILLAIITSIVWQSFNRKKEVATLAGGELRLTQQGFSHHQGAKVTSYQLLPSDSIEPTTDGMTIYNADGLTLYHITGFHDPKHIKIAQAVLQGKPIKTQGKAIKLQST
;
A
#
# COMPACT_ATOMS: atom_id res chain seq x y z
N MET A 1 -18.09 2.99 5.15
CA MET A 1 -19.44 2.36 5.11
C MET A 1 -19.28 0.85 4.94
N LEU A 2 -19.99 0.02 5.71
CA LEU A 2 -19.92 -1.45 5.64
C LEU A 2 -21.24 -1.99 5.05
N LYS A 3 -21.16 -2.88 4.05
CA LYS A 3 -22.30 -3.59 3.47
C LYS A 3 -21.98 -5.09 3.43
N VAL A 4 -22.88 -5.92 3.96
CA VAL A 4 -22.75 -7.39 3.93
C VAL A 4 -23.62 -7.93 2.81
N THR A 5 -23.05 -8.71 1.89
CA THR A 5 -23.76 -9.37 0.79
C THR A 5 -23.75 -10.90 1.00
N GLU A 6 -24.62 -11.62 0.30
CA GLU A 6 -24.75 -13.09 0.46
C GLU A 6 -23.47 -13.86 0.12
N THR A 7 -22.57 -13.25 -0.67
CA THR A 7 -21.30 -13.83 -1.13
C THR A 7 -20.05 -13.25 -0.44
N GLY A 8 -20.20 -12.27 0.47
CA GLY A 8 -19.04 -11.57 1.03
C GLY A 8 -19.34 -10.25 1.74
N VAL A 9 -18.32 -9.41 1.92
CA VAL A 9 -18.45 -8.08 2.56
C VAL A 9 -17.83 -6.99 1.71
N THR A 10 -18.56 -5.90 1.55
CA THR A 10 -18.08 -4.67 0.92
C THR A 10 -17.79 -3.62 1.99
N ILE A 11 -16.56 -3.10 2.00
CA ILE A 11 -16.09 -2.08 2.94
C ILE A 11 -15.62 -0.87 2.15
N GLY A 12 -16.24 0.28 2.36
CA GLY A 12 -15.72 1.55 1.84
C GLY A 12 -14.46 1.97 2.57
N LEU A 13 -13.39 2.22 1.83
CA LEU A 13 -12.12 2.75 2.30
C LEU A 13 -12.05 4.27 2.06
N GLN A 14 -11.45 4.99 2.99
CA GLN A 14 -11.14 6.42 2.86
C GLN A 14 -9.89 6.59 2.01
N SER A 15 -9.91 7.58 1.11
CA SER A 15 -8.71 7.95 0.36
C SER A 15 -7.69 8.52 1.33
N GLN A 16 -6.52 7.89 1.39
CA GLN A 16 -5.38 8.40 2.12
C GLN A 16 -4.39 8.99 1.11
N ALA A 17 -3.94 10.22 1.35
CA ALA A 17 -2.97 10.86 0.48
C ALA A 17 -1.64 10.09 0.58
N VAL A 18 -1.25 9.42 -0.49
CA VAL A 18 0.09 8.86 -0.60
C VAL A 18 1.04 10.04 -0.79
N THR A 19 1.73 10.43 0.28
CA THR A 19 2.76 11.47 0.21
C THR A 19 3.92 10.95 -0.64
N SER A 20 3.91 11.30 -1.93
CA SER A 20 4.99 10.96 -2.85
C SER A 20 6.24 11.76 -2.47
N ASN A 21 7.23 11.06 -1.91
CA ASN A 21 8.50 11.67 -1.48
C ASN A 21 9.44 12.04 -2.65
N LYS A 22 9.00 11.90 -3.90
CA LYS A 22 9.81 12.16 -5.09
C LYS A 22 10.27 13.62 -5.19
N LEU A 23 9.38 14.57 -4.88
CA LEU A 23 9.71 16.01 -4.93
C LEU A 23 10.81 16.36 -3.92
N THR A 24 10.69 15.85 -2.70
CA THR A 24 11.71 16.00 -1.65
C THR A 24 13.04 15.39 -2.07
N GLN A 25 13.02 14.18 -2.66
CA GLN A 25 14.24 13.54 -3.15
C GLN A 25 14.92 14.35 -4.26
N ILE A 26 14.16 14.87 -5.23
CA ILE A 26 14.68 15.72 -6.31
C ILE A 26 15.33 16.99 -5.73
N LEU A 27 14.69 17.61 -4.73
CA LEU A 27 15.23 18.79 -4.05
C LEU A 27 16.58 18.50 -3.37
N TRP A 28 16.68 17.40 -2.62
CA TRP A 28 17.91 17.01 -1.93
C TRP A 28 19.06 16.69 -2.89
N VAL A 29 18.78 16.01 -4.01
CA VAL A 29 19.78 15.74 -5.05
C VAL A 29 20.26 17.05 -5.69
N GLY A 30 19.34 17.98 -5.98
CA GLY A 30 19.69 19.30 -6.52
C GLY A 30 20.61 20.10 -5.59
N ILE A 31 20.34 20.09 -4.28
CA ILE A 31 21.17 20.75 -3.26
C ILE A 31 22.58 20.13 -3.22
N ALA A 32 22.69 18.80 -3.27
CA ALA A 32 23.97 18.11 -3.25
C ALA A 32 24.85 18.46 -4.46
N ILE A 33 24.26 18.50 -5.67
CA ILE A 33 24.99 18.88 -6.90
C ILE A 33 25.48 20.34 -6.81
N ALA A 34 24.63 21.26 -6.32
CA ALA A 34 25.02 22.66 -6.13
C ALA A 34 26.19 22.81 -5.14
N GLY A 35 26.19 22.03 -4.05
CA GLY A 35 27.28 22.00 -3.08
C GLY A 35 28.61 21.56 -3.69
N VAL A 36 28.61 20.52 -4.54
CA VAL A 36 29.81 20.07 -5.26
C VAL A 36 30.31 21.14 -6.24
N GLY A 37 29.40 21.80 -6.95
CA GLY A 37 29.73 22.92 -7.83
C GLY A 37 30.40 24.08 -7.09
N LEU A 38 29.91 24.41 -5.89
CA LEU A 38 30.50 25.46 -5.05
C LEU A 38 31.94 25.11 -4.64
N LEU A 39 32.21 23.86 -4.24
CA LEU A 39 33.56 23.40 -3.88
C LEU A 39 34.54 23.45 -5.06
N MET A 40 34.05 23.23 -6.29
CA MET A 40 34.86 23.41 -7.50
C MET A 40 35.18 24.90 -7.77
N VAL A 41 34.23 25.81 -7.54
CA VAL A 41 34.43 27.27 -7.72
C VAL A 41 35.50 27.80 -6.75
N PHE A 42 35.52 27.31 -5.51
CA PHE A 42 36.54 27.67 -4.52
C PHE A 42 37.90 26.98 -4.72
N LYS A 43 38.09 26.21 -5.80
CA LYS A 43 39.31 25.43 -6.08
C LYS A 43 39.75 24.48 -4.94
N MET A 44 38.86 24.20 -3.98
CA MET A 44 39.10 23.19 -2.94
C MET A 44 39.02 21.77 -3.51
N LEU A 45 38.43 21.61 -4.70
CA LEU A 45 38.41 20.37 -5.45
C LEU A 45 38.88 20.61 -6.90
N SER A 46 39.78 19.76 -7.39
CA SER A 46 40.12 19.70 -8.82
C SER A 46 38.89 19.29 -9.63
N VAL A 47 38.70 19.91 -10.79
CA VAL A 47 37.61 19.59 -11.73
C VAL A 47 37.61 18.10 -12.11
N ALA A 48 38.79 17.49 -12.27
CA ALA A 48 38.92 16.06 -12.59
C ALA A 48 38.50 15.16 -11.42
N ILE A 49 38.81 15.56 -10.19
CA ILE A 49 38.45 14.80 -8.98
C ILE A 49 36.96 14.96 -8.70
N GLY A 50 36.42 16.18 -8.87
CA GLY A 50 35.01 16.43 -8.66
C GLY A 50 34.12 15.81 -9.72
N SER A 51 34.53 15.74 -11.00
CA SER A 51 33.78 15.01 -12.03
C SER A 51 33.75 13.51 -11.77
N LEU A 52 34.86 12.93 -11.29
CA LEU A 52 34.92 11.53 -10.89
C LEU A 52 33.99 11.22 -9.71
N MET A 53 33.93 12.12 -8.72
CA MET A 53 33.03 11.99 -7.56
C MET A 53 31.56 12.06 -7.96
N ILE A 54 31.20 12.93 -8.91
CA ILE A 54 29.84 13.02 -9.43
C ILE A 54 29.45 11.72 -10.16
N LEU A 55 30.35 11.18 -10.99
CA LEU A 55 30.12 9.90 -11.68
C LEU A 55 29.94 8.74 -10.69
N LEU A 56 30.81 8.66 -9.67
CA LEU A 56 30.68 7.66 -8.61
C LEU A 56 29.35 7.81 -7.86
N ALA A 57 28.96 9.03 -7.49
CA ALA A 57 27.70 9.29 -6.79
C ALA A 57 26.46 8.89 -7.61
N ILE A 58 26.50 9.06 -8.93
CA ILE A 58 25.43 8.61 -9.85
C ILE A 58 25.39 7.07 -9.88
N ILE A 59 26.53 6.41 -10.08
CA ILE A 59 26.60 4.93 -10.15
C ILE A 59 26.16 4.31 -8.82
N THR A 60 26.68 4.80 -7.70
CA THR A 60 26.29 4.32 -6.37
C THR A 60 24.83 4.62 -6.07
N SER A 61 24.27 5.75 -6.54
CA SER A 61 22.84 6.03 -6.42
C SER A 61 21.99 5.06 -7.23
N ILE A 62 22.40 4.69 -8.44
CA ILE A 62 21.64 3.74 -9.28
C ILE A 62 21.69 2.34 -8.65
N VAL A 63 22.87 1.89 -8.19
CA VAL A 63 23.03 0.60 -7.50
C VAL A 63 22.23 0.59 -6.20
N TRP A 64 22.37 1.62 -5.37
CA TRP A 64 21.62 1.77 -4.12
C TRP A 64 20.13 1.84 -4.36
N GLN A 65 19.67 2.56 -5.40
CA GLN A 65 18.27 2.61 -5.79
C GLN A 65 17.78 1.26 -6.29
N SER A 66 18.60 0.49 -7.02
CA SER A 66 18.24 -0.86 -7.46
C SER A 66 18.11 -1.82 -6.28
N PHE A 67 19.05 -1.78 -5.34
CA PHE A 67 19.00 -2.57 -4.11
C PHE A 67 17.86 -2.12 -3.17
N ASN A 68 17.60 -0.82 -3.08
CA ASN A 68 16.54 -0.24 -2.26
C ASN A 68 15.24 -0.01 -3.02
N ARG A 69 15.07 -0.60 -4.21
CA ARG A 69 13.74 -0.89 -4.75
C ARG A 69 13.13 -1.99 -3.88
N LYS A 70 12.84 -1.65 -2.63
CA LYS A 70 11.79 -2.29 -1.86
C LYS A 70 10.59 -2.21 -2.77
N LYS A 71 10.14 -3.37 -3.28
CA LYS A 71 8.95 -3.47 -4.11
C LYS A 71 7.89 -2.62 -3.41
N GLU A 72 7.45 -1.54 -4.03
CA GLU A 72 6.42 -0.68 -3.45
C GLU A 72 5.23 -1.58 -3.14
N VAL A 73 5.06 -1.90 -1.86
CA VAL A 73 3.98 -2.73 -1.40
C VAL A 73 2.70 -2.01 -1.81
N ALA A 74 1.87 -2.68 -2.59
CA ALA A 74 0.63 -2.10 -3.08
C ALA A 74 -0.22 -1.70 -1.87
N THR A 75 -0.29 -0.40 -1.62
CA THR A 75 -1.10 0.17 -0.55
C THR A 75 -2.47 0.50 -1.14
N LEU A 76 -3.48 -0.22 -0.69
CA LEU A 76 -4.86 -0.11 -1.13
C LEU A 76 -5.58 0.83 -0.18
N ALA A 77 -5.93 2.02 -0.67
CA ALA A 77 -6.68 3.05 0.05
C ALA A 77 -7.75 3.66 -0.88
N GLY A 78 -8.81 4.20 -0.30
CA GLY A 78 -9.94 4.76 -1.04
C GLY A 78 -10.81 3.71 -1.75
N GLY A 79 -12.02 4.08 -2.20
CA GLY A 79 -12.90 3.19 -2.96
C GLY A 79 -13.63 2.14 -2.11
N GLU A 80 -14.02 1.02 -2.71
CA GLU A 80 -14.69 -0.10 -2.04
C GLU A 80 -13.84 -1.37 -2.10
N LEU A 81 -13.65 -2.03 -0.96
CA LEU A 81 -13.02 -3.32 -0.83
C LEU A 81 -14.10 -4.39 -0.72
N ARG A 82 -14.21 -5.28 -1.70
CA ARG A 82 -15.12 -6.43 -1.67
C ARG A 82 -14.35 -7.70 -1.34
N LEU A 83 -14.71 -8.32 -0.23
CA LEU A 83 -14.02 -9.46 0.35
C LEU A 83 -14.87 -10.71 0.14
N THR A 84 -14.24 -11.80 -0.31
CA THR A 84 -14.82 -13.13 -0.42
C THR A 84 -13.93 -14.12 0.33
N GLN A 85 -14.37 -15.38 0.45
CA GLN A 85 -13.56 -16.43 1.08
C GLN A 85 -12.34 -16.85 0.24
N GLN A 86 -12.28 -16.47 -1.04
CA GLN A 86 -11.22 -16.85 -1.98
C GLN A 86 -10.22 -15.70 -2.23
N GLY A 87 -10.51 -14.50 -1.73
CA GLY A 87 -9.71 -13.31 -2.01
C GLY A 87 -10.49 -12.01 -1.81
N PHE A 88 -10.02 -10.95 -2.45
CA PHE A 88 -10.67 -9.64 -2.38
C PHE A 88 -10.51 -8.85 -3.67
N SER A 89 -11.40 -7.90 -3.90
CA SER A 89 -11.31 -6.97 -5.04
C SER A 89 -11.41 -5.53 -4.55
N HIS A 90 -10.61 -4.67 -5.17
CA HIS A 90 -10.59 -3.24 -4.91
C HIS A 90 -11.27 -2.49 -6.06
N HIS A 91 -12.30 -1.73 -5.73
CA HIS A 91 -13.13 -0.98 -6.66
C HIS A 91 -12.83 0.51 -6.45
N GLN A 92 -12.11 1.11 -7.39
CA GLN A 92 -11.76 2.52 -7.37
C GLN A 92 -12.40 3.21 -8.58
N GLY A 93 -13.65 3.66 -8.41
CA GLY A 93 -14.47 4.17 -9.51
C GLY A 93 -14.77 3.08 -10.53
N ALA A 94 -14.37 3.29 -11.79
CA ALA A 94 -14.54 2.30 -12.87
C ALA A 94 -13.47 1.19 -12.87
N LYS A 95 -12.40 1.34 -12.09
CA LYS A 95 -11.31 0.34 -12.04
C LYS A 95 -11.60 -0.70 -10.97
N VAL A 96 -11.66 -1.96 -11.39
CA VAL A 96 -11.77 -3.12 -10.50
C VAL A 96 -10.50 -3.93 -10.60
N THR A 97 -9.83 -4.19 -9.47
CA THR A 97 -8.65 -5.07 -9.41
C THR A 97 -8.93 -6.20 -8.43
N SER A 98 -8.85 -7.45 -8.91
CA SER A 98 -9.07 -8.64 -8.10
C SER A 98 -7.74 -9.23 -7.64
N TYR A 99 -7.70 -9.63 -6.37
CA TYR A 99 -6.56 -10.21 -5.69
C TYR A 99 -6.97 -11.56 -5.12
N GLN A 100 -6.22 -12.58 -5.48
CA GLN A 100 -6.43 -13.93 -4.97
C GLN A 100 -5.48 -14.16 -3.79
N LEU A 101 -6.00 -14.77 -2.72
CA LEU A 101 -5.20 -15.14 -1.56
C LEU A 101 -4.86 -16.62 -1.62
N LEU A 102 -3.61 -16.93 -1.32
CA LEU A 102 -3.18 -18.31 -1.14
C LEU A 102 -3.50 -18.76 0.30
N PRO A 103 -3.78 -20.06 0.53
CA PRO A 103 -4.02 -20.58 1.88
C PRO A 103 -2.83 -20.37 2.84
N SER A 104 -1.63 -20.19 2.29
CA SER A 104 -0.39 -19.92 3.03
C SER A 104 -0.20 -18.45 3.41
N ASP A 105 -1.02 -17.56 2.86
CA ASP A 105 -0.90 -16.13 3.15
C ASP A 105 -1.46 -15.83 4.54
N SER A 106 -0.78 -14.96 5.29
CA SER A 106 -1.19 -14.54 6.62
C SER A 106 -1.71 -13.10 6.61
N ILE A 107 -2.66 -12.82 7.50
CA ILE A 107 -3.35 -11.53 7.56
C ILE A 107 -3.23 -10.99 8.98
N GLU A 108 -2.49 -9.89 9.12
CA GLU A 108 -2.29 -9.22 10.39
C GLU A 108 -3.05 -7.89 10.41
N PRO A 109 -3.96 -7.69 11.38
CA PRO A 109 -4.62 -6.40 11.59
C PRO A 109 -3.62 -5.43 12.23
N THR A 110 -3.60 -4.20 11.74
CA THR A 110 -2.84 -3.08 12.32
C THR A 110 -3.81 -2.07 12.93
N THR A 111 -3.28 -1.04 13.60
CA THR A 111 -4.11 0.03 14.18
C THR A 111 -4.95 0.76 13.12
N ASP A 112 -4.38 0.95 11.93
CA ASP A 112 -4.95 1.80 10.88
C ASP A 112 -5.43 1.00 9.64
N GLY A 113 -5.29 -0.33 9.67
CA GLY A 113 -5.55 -1.17 8.51
C GLY A 113 -5.30 -2.65 8.72
N MET A 114 -4.96 -3.35 7.63
CA MET A 114 -4.43 -4.71 7.71
C MET A 114 -3.34 -4.93 6.67
N THR A 115 -2.41 -5.81 7.02
CA THR A 115 -1.31 -6.22 6.17
C THR A 115 -1.46 -7.70 5.82
N ILE A 116 -1.23 -8.02 4.56
CA ILE A 116 -1.23 -9.40 4.06
C ILE A 116 0.21 -9.78 3.73
N TYR A 117 0.66 -10.90 4.27
CA TYR A 117 1.99 -11.45 4.04
C TYR A 117 1.91 -12.77 3.30
N ASN A 118 2.90 -13.05 2.47
CA ASN A 118 3.07 -14.36 1.86
C ASN A 118 3.63 -15.38 2.88
N ALA A 119 3.78 -16.63 2.45
CA ALA A 119 4.38 -17.71 3.26
C ALA A 119 5.80 -17.40 3.78
N ASP A 120 6.56 -16.55 3.08
CA ASP A 120 7.92 -16.14 3.44
C ASP A 120 7.94 -14.94 4.41
N GLY A 121 6.77 -14.44 4.83
CA GLY A 121 6.66 -13.24 5.67
C GLY A 121 6.91 -11.93 4.93
N LEU A 122 6.95 -11.95 3.60
CA LEU A 122 7.04 -10.74 2.77
C LEU A 122 5.67 -10.10 2.64
N THR A 123 5.63 -8.78 2.82
CA THR A 123 4.39 -8.02 2.66
C THR A 123 3.94 -8.02 1.20
N LEU A 124 2.73 -8.54 0.95
CA LEU A 124 2.06 -8.51 -0.34
C LEU A 124 1.24 -7.24 -0.51
N TYR A 125 0.38 -6.94 0.47
CA TYR A 125 -0.59 -5.87 0.40
C TYR A 125 -0.73 -5.16 1.73
N HIS A 126 -0.90 -3.83 1.67
CA HIS A 126 -1.28 -3.03 2.82
C HIS A 126 -2.62 -2.36 2.55
N ILE A 127 -3.65 -2.67 3.33
CA ILE A 127 -4.99 -2.14 3.14
C ILE A 127 -5.27 -1.15 4.26
N THR A 128 -5.59 0.09 3.90
CA THR A 128 -5.73 1.23 4.83
C THR A 128 -6.99 2.03 4.54
N GLY A 129 -7.33 2.97 5.42
CA GLY A 129 -8.50 3.83 5.24
C GLY A 129 -9.81 3.20 5.73
N PHE A 130 -9.76 2.20 6.60
CA PHE A 130 -10.97 1.69 7.24
C PHE A 130 -11.62 2.79 8.09
N HIS A 131 -12.95 2.89 7.99
CA HIS A 131 -13.70 3.93 8.71
C HIS A 131 -13.88 3.63 10.21
N ASP A 132 -13.83 2.35 10.59
CA ASP A 132 -13.98 1.88 11.97
C ASP A 132 -13.01 0.69 12.17
N PRO A 133 -12.23 0.64 13.26
CA PRO A 133 -11.41 -0.52 13.61
C PRO A 133 -12.16 -1.86 13.61
N LYS A 134 -13.47 -1.86 13.87
CA LYS A 134 -14.32 -3.06 13.77
C LYS A 134 -14.36 -3.63 12.34
N HIS A 135 -14.32 -2.76 11.32
CA HIS A 135 -14.32 -3.20 9.93
C HIS A 135 -13.05 -3.97 9.56
N ILE A 136 -11.91 -3.66 10.20
CA ILE A 136 -10.64 -4.40 10.05
C ILE A 136 -10.82 -5.85 10.52
N LYS A 137 -11.40 -6.03 11.72
CA LYS A 137 -11.65 -7.37 12.29
C LYS A 137 -12.64 -8.18 11.44
N ILE A 138 -13.68 -7.53 10.92
CA ILE A 138 -14.63 -8.19 10.01
C ILE A 138 -13.91 -8.60 8.73
N ALA A 139 -13.13 -7.71 8.12
CA ALA A 139 -12.37 -8.00 6.92
C ALA A 139 -11.44 -9.20 7.08
N GLN A 140 -10.66 -9.20 8.16
CA GLN A 140 -9.79 -10.31 8.53
C GLN A 140 -10.57 -11.62 8.65
N ALA A 141 -11.71 -11.62 9.35
CA ALA A 141 -12.53 -12.82 9.53
C ALA A 141 -13.05 -13.37 8.19
N VAL A 142 -13.48 -12.50 7.26
CA VAL A 142 -13.96 -12.92 5.93
C VAL A 142 -12.86 -13.63 5.16
N LEU A 143 -11.66 -13.03 5.14
CA LEU A 143 -10.52 -13.53 4.38
C LEU A 143 -9.93 -14.81 4.98
N GLN A 144 -10.08 -15.00 6.29
CA GLN A 144 -9.77 -16.28 6.97
C GLN A 144 -10.85 -17.35 6.74
N GLY A 145 -11.82 -17.12 5.86
CA GLY A 145 -12.86 -18.08 5.53
C GLY A 145 -13.98 -18.19 6.57
N LYS A 146 -14.04 -17.30 7.57
CA LYS A 146 -15.14 -17.35 8.55
C LYS A 146 -16.46 -16.94 7.87
N PRO A 147 -17.52 -17.75 8.01
CA PRO A 147 -18.82 -17.42 7.42
C PRO A 147 -19.40 -16.19 8.13
N ILE A 148 -19.87 -15.23 7.35
CA ILE A 148 -20.56 -14.06 7.88
C ILE A 148 -22.05 -14.29 7.76
N LYS A 149 -22.74 -14.25 8.89
CA LYS A 149 -24.20 -14.25 8.90
C LYS A 149 -24.66 -12.86 8.49
N THR A 150 -25.23 -12.74 7.29
CA THR A 150 -26.07 -11.59 6.94
C THR A 150 -27.17 -11.48 7.98
N GLN A 151 -27.33 -10.31 8.61
CA GLN A 151 -28.53 -10.01 9.39
C GLN A 151 -29.70 -9.81 8.40
N GLY A 152 -30.14 -10.89 7.77
CA GLY A 152 -31.38 -10.94 7.03
C GLY A 152 -32.53 -10.85 8.02
N LYS A 153 -32.93 -9.64 8.41
CA LYS A 153 -34.22 -9.43 9.05
C LYS A 153 -35.29 -9.51 7.96
N ALA A 154 -35.63 -10.73 7.56
CA ALA A 154 -36.84 -10.98 6.80
C ALA A 154 -38.03 -10.74 7.75
N ILE A 155 -38.65 -9.57 7.65
CA ILE A 155 -39.93 -9.32 8.29
C ILE A 155 -40.97 -10.10 7.49
N LYS A 156 -41.41 -11.26 8.00
CA LYS A 156 -42.61 -11.92 7.50
C LYS A 156 -43.81 -11.04 7.89
N LEU A 157 -44.42 -10.38 6.91
CA LEU A 157 -45.80 -9.92 7.02
C LEU A 157 -46.69 -11.15 6.94
N GLN A 158 -47.14 -11.66 8.07
CA GLN A 158 -48.35 -12.46 8.13
C GLN A 158 -49.52 -11.47 8.13
N SER A 159 -50.27 -11.38 7.04
CA SER A 159 -51.63 -10.87 7.11
C SER A 159 -52.56 -12.07 7.15
N THR A 160 -53.29 -12.17 8.25
CA THR A 160 -54.50 -12.98 8.39
C THR A 160 -55.60 -12.46 7.47
#